data_AF-A0A7S9NG29-F1
#
_entry.id   AF-A0A7S9NG29-F1
#
_cell.length_a   1.000
_cell.length_b   1.000
_cell.length_c   1.000
_cell.angle_alpha   90.00
_cell.angle_beta   90.00
_cell.angle_gamma   90.00
#
_symmetry.space_group_name_H-M   'P 1'
#
loop_
_entity.id
_entity.type
_entity.pdbx_description
1 polymer ?
#
loop_
_entity_poly.entity_id
_entity_poly.type
_entity_poly.pdbx_seq_one_letter_code
_entity_poly.pdbx_strand_id
1 'polypeptide(L)'
;MKKSRLGLLQTQITKILTQNELDKFEYKELPKTSIIYAEEIKIIILKSGCAKLSFFEDGEEFILYHLEASNIAVLDDNCAFEILEDAEIYAINLNKIGEILSNANVADEILKAVLNAVIVQRQIIKSILFEDAKGRIANFLIELAKEQDLKQNGYHYIFLPFSLKVLSSFVGLKRQSASTAFNELIKDDIIRKITPHEFLIIDYEKLESYTN
;
A
#
# COMPACT_ATOMS: atom_id res chain seq x y z
N MET A 1 -13.50 1.82 2.97
CA MET A 1 -12.71 3.00 2.58
C MET A 1 -11.78 3.22 3.75
N LYS A 2 -10.48 2.95 3.71
CA LYS A 2 -9.43 3.12 2.70
C LYS A 2 -9.34 2.05 1.59
N LYS A 3 -8.87 2.43 0.40
CA LYS A 3 -8.63 1.59 -0.81
C LYS A 3 -7.50 2.21 -1.63
N SER A 4 -6.37 2.52 -1.00
CA SER A 4 -5.21 3.10 -1.69
C SER A 4 -4.01 2.19 -1.51
N ARG A 5 -2.89 2.60 -2.08
CA ARG A 5 -1.60 1.95 -1.91
C ARG A 5 -0.97 2.22 -0.53
N LEU A 6 -1.50 3.16 0.25
CA LEU A 6 -0.95 3.53 1.56
C LEU A 6 -1.83 3.09 2.73
N GLY A 7 -3.08 2.71 2.46
CA GLY A 7 -3.95 2.07 3.41
C GLY A 7 -4.88 1.10 2.68
N LEU A 8 -4.52 -0.18 2.72
CA LEU A 8 -5.41 -1.25 2.30
C LEU A 8 -6.64 -1.33 3.22
N LEU A 9 -7.65 -2.07 2.77
CA LEU A 9 -8.83 -2.35 3.59
C LEU A 9 -8.42 -2.95 4.95
N GLN A 10 -8.62 -2.18 6.02
CA GLN A 10 -8.52 -2.68 7.39
C GLN A 10 -9.71 -3.60 7.65
N THR A 11 -9.42 -4.84 8.02
CA THR A 11 -10.43 -5.87 8.30
C THR A 11 -10.77 -5.89 9.79
N GLN A 12 -11.80 -6.64 10.17
CA GLN A 12 -12.05 -6.96 11.58
C GLN A 12 -11.53 -8.36 11.96
N ILE A 13 -10.63 -8.93 11.13
CA ILE A 13 -10.28 -10.36 11.20
C ILE A 13 -9.75 -10.79 12.57
N THR A 14 -8.94 -9.95 13.22
CA THR A 14 -8.34 -10.23 14.54
C THR A 14 -9.38 -10.26 15.67
N LYS A 15 -10.59 -9.73 15.47
CA LYS A 15 -11.68 -9.74 16.45
C LYS A 15 -12.65 -10.90 16.25
N ILE A 16 -12.70 -11.48 15.05
CA ILE A 16 -13.66 -12.52 14.67
C ILE A 16 -13.05 -13.92 14.67
N LEU A 17 -11.72 -14.03 14.59
CA LEU A 17 -11.01 -15.30 14.77
C LEU A 17 -11.14 -15.77 16.22
N THR A 18 -11.54 -17.03 16.39
CA THR A 18 -11.50 -17.73 17.66
C THR A 18 -10.07 -18.12 18.04
N GLN A 19 -9.81 -18.42 19.31
CA GLN A 19 -8.49 -18.88 19.75
C GLN A 19 -8.03 -20.12 19.00
N ASN A 20 -8.91 -21.11 18.79
CA ASN A 20 -8.61 -22.33 18.04
C ASN A 20 -8.23 -22.03 16.57
N GLU A 21 -8.85 -21.03 15.95
CA GLU A 21 -8.45 -20.61 14.60
C GLU A 21 -7.11 -19.88 14.62
N LEU A 22 -6.86 -18.99 15.59
CA LEU A 22 -5.58 -18.30 15.76
C LEU A 22 -4.42 -19.28 15.98
N ASP A 23 -4.63 -20.35 16.74
CA ASP A 23 -3.61 -21.38 17.02
C ASP A 23 -3.15 -22.13 15.76
N LYS A 24 -3.89 -22.03 14.65
CA LYS A 24 -3.50 -22.60 13.34
C LYS A 24 -2.57 -21.70 12.55
N PHE A 25 -2.47 -20.43 12.92
CA PHE A 25 -1.50 -19.51 12.35
C PHE A 25 -0.17 -19.61 13.09
N GLU A 26 0.91 -19.41 12.36
CA GLU A 26 2.22 -19.14 12.93
C GLU A 26 2.23 -17.68 13.42
N TYR A 27 2.24 -17.49 14.74
CA TYR A 27 2.42 -16.18 15.35
C TYR A 27 3.91 -15.78 15.35
N LYS A 28 4.21 -14.54 14.99
CA LYS A 28 5.57 -13.98 15.05
C LYS A 28 5.58 -12.56 15.58
N GLU A 29 6.58 -12.27 16.39
CA GLU A 29 7.04 -10.93 16.72
C GLU A 29 8.27 -10.63 15.88
N LEU A 30 8.22 -9.55 15.12
CA LEU A 30 9.25 -9.22 14.14
C LEU A 30 9.72 -7.79 14.36
N PRO A 31 11.03 -7.55 14.56
CA PRO A 31 11.55 -6.20 14.64
C PRO A 31 11.48 -5.52 13.26
N LYS A 32 11.54 -4.19 13.27
CA LYS A 32 11.74 -3.36 12.08
C LYS A 32 12.84 -3.93 11.18
N THR A 33 12.65 -3.83 9.86
CA THR A 33 13.49 -4.36 8.77
C THR A 33 13.49 -5.89 8.59
N SER A 34 12.73 -6.64 9.39
CA SER A 34 12.51 -8.06 9.11
C SER A 34 11.82 -8.23 7.76
N ILE A 35 12.24 -9.22 6.97
CA ILE A 35 11.64 -9.52 5.67
C ILE A 35 11.18 -10.98 5.65
N ILE A 36 9.97 -11.19 5.17
CA ILE A 36 9.39 -12.52 4.95
C ILE A 36 9.31 -12.76 3.45
N TYR A 37 9.85 -13.89 3.04
CA TYR A 37 9.67 -14.48 1.71
C TYR A 37 8.81 -15.73 1.85
N ALA A 38 8.20 -16.17 0.75
CA ALA A 38 7.40 -17.39 0.73
C ALA A 38 7.71 -18.22 -0.53
N GLU A 39 7.87 -19.53 -0.36
CA GLU A 39 7.99 -20.47 -1.49
C GLU A 39 6.60 -20.92 -1.99
N GLU A 40 5.60 -20.87 -1.11
CA GLU A 40 4.19 -21.15 -1.40
C GLU A 40 3.34 -19.95 -1.00
N ILE A 41 2.14 -19.82 -1.58
CA ILE A 41 1.23 -18.73 -1.24
C ILE A 41 0.94 -18.73 0.26
N LYS A 42 1.17 -17.58 0.90
CA LYS A 42 1.00 -17.34 2.33
C LYS A 42 0.04 -16.19 2.57
N ILE A 43 -0.88 -16.39 3.51
CA ILE A 43 -1.76 -15.34 4.02
C ILE A 43 -1.15 -14.80 5.31
N ILE A 44 -0.96 -13.48 5.38
CA ILE A 44 -0.41 -12.79 6.54
C ILE A 44 -1.46 -11.81 7.06
N ILE A 45 -1.77 -11.89 8.34
CA ILE A 45 -2.57 -10.90 9.06
C ILE A 45 -1.61 -10.06 9.89
N LEU A 46 -1.57 -8.75 9.63
CA LEU A 46 -0.79 -7.81 10.43
C LEU A 46 -1.59 -7.47 11.69
N LYS A 47 -1.19 -7.96 12.85
CA LYS A 47 -1.91 -7.71 14.11
C LYS A 47 -1.60 -6.32 14.66
N SER A 48 -0.33 -5.93 14.63
CA SER A 48 0.16 -4.60 15.05
C SER A 48 1.37 -4.19 14.21
N GLY A 49 1.73 -2.91 14.25
CA GLY A 49 2.85 -2.34 13.49
C GLY A 49 2.50 -1.96 12.05
N CYS A 50 3.53 -1.74 11.26
CA CYS A 50 3.44 -1.35 9.85
C CYS A 50 4.33 -2.23 8.98
N ALA A 51 3.88 -2.53 7.76
CA ALA A 51 4.64 -3.31 6.80
C ALA A 51 4.45 -2.77 5.37
N LYS A 52 5.22 -3.30 4.43
CA LYS A 52 4.99 -3.12 2.98
C LYS A 52 5.09 -4.45 2.26
N LEU A 53 4.36 -4.57 1.16
CA LEU A 53 4.51 -5.64 0.20
C LEU A 53 5.14 -5.08 -1.07
N SER A 54 6.24 -5.69 -1.49
CA SER A 54 7.02 -5.26 -2.65
C SER A 54 7.40 -6.45 -3.51
N PHE A 55 7.71 -6.22 -4.78
CA PHE A 55 8.50 -7.15 -5.58
C PHE A 55 9.85 -6.50 -5.91
N PHE A 56 10.86 -7.35 -6.14
CA PHE A 56 12.22 -6.94 -6.45
C PHE A 56 12.62 -7.51 -7.81
N GLU A 57 13.10 -6.64 -8.70
CA GLU A 57 13.63 -7.02 -10.01
C GLU A 57 14.93 -6.26 -10.25
N ASP A 58 16.02 -6.95 -10.61
CA ASP A 58 17.33 -6.34 -10.86
C ASP A 58 17.84 -5.40 -9.75
N GLY A 59 17.52 -5.71 -8.49
CA GLY A 59 17.89 -4.90 -7.33
C GLY A 59 17.07 -3.60 -7.16
N GLU A 60 16.05 -3.41 -7.99
CA GLU A 60 15.08 -2.32 -7.86
C GLU A 60 13.82 -2.82 -7.15
N GLU A 61 13.32 -2.00 -6.23
CA GLU A 61 12.09 -2.29 -5.50
C GLU A 61 10.90 -1.59 -6.15
N PHE A 62 9.82 -2.34 -6.36
CA PHE A 62 8.49 -1.79 -6.59
C PHE A 62 7.59 -2.11 -5.41
N ILE A 63 7.08 -1.06 -4.76
CA ILE A 63 6.18 -1.21 -3.61
C ILE A 63 4.74 -1.30 -4.13
N LEU A 64 4.07 -2.42 -3.90
CA LEU A 64 2.66 -2.57 -4.26
C LEU A 64 1.80 -1.69 -3.35
N TYR A 65 1.89 -1.92 -2.04
CA TYR A 65 1.16 -1.19 -1.03
C TYR A 65 1.81 -1.30 0.37
N HIS A 66 1.51 -0.32 1.21
CA HIS A 66 1.74 -0.38 2.65
C HIS A 66 0.58 -1.08 3.37
N LEU A 67 0.90 -1.67 4.51
CA LEU A 67 -0.02 -2.35 5.39
C LEU A 67 0.07 -1.77 6.80
N GLU A 68 -1.10 -1.57 7.37
CA GLU A 68 -1.32 -1.18 8.76
C GLU A 68 -1.97 -2.36 9.53
N ALA A 69 -2.05 -2.22 10.85
CA ALA A 69 -2.75 -3.18 11.70
C ALA A 69 -4.14 -3.55 11.15
N SER A 70 -4.49 -4.83 11.25
CA SER A 70 -5.69 -5.48 10.71
C SER A 70 -5.78 -5.56 9.18
N ASN A 71 -4.73 -5.23 8.43
CA ASN A 71 -4.66 -5.60 7.02
C ASN A 71 -4.26 -7.07 6.84
N ILE A 72 -4.70 -7.63 5.72
CA ILE A 72 -4.35 -8.98 5.27
C ILE A 72 -3.52 -8.85 3.99
N ALA A 73 -2.37 -9.50 3.95
CA ALA A 73 -1.53 -9.63 2.76
C ALA A 73 -1.61 -11.06 2.20
N VAL A 74 -1.49 -11.16 0.88
CA VAL A 74 -1.18 -12.42 0.20
C VAL A 74 0.23 -12.30 -0.34
N LEU A 75 1.09 -13.22 0.08
CA LEU A 75 2.50 -13.28 -0.29
C LEU A 75 2.72 -14.53 -1.15
N ASP A 76 3.37 -14.36 -2.30
CA ASP A 76 3.84 -15.43 -3.17
C ASP A 76 5.37 -15.38 -3.31
N ASP A 77 5.92 -16.18 -4.23
CA ASP A 77 7.34 -16.31 -4.51
C ASP A 77 7.98 -15.10 -5.20
N ASN A 78 7.17 -14.16 -5.69
CA ASN A 78 7.65 -12.95 -6.37
C ASN A 78 7.63 -11.72 -5.44
N CYS A 79 7.09 -11.88 -4.23
CA CYS A 79 6.86 -10.79 -3.31
C CYS A 79 7.74 -10.92 -2.05
N ALA A 80 7.98 -9.77 -1.42
CA ALA A 80 8.65 -9.63 -0.14
C ALA A 80 7.77 -8.80 0.79
N PHE A 81 7.55 -9.32 2.01
CA PHE A 81 6.83 -8.62 3.06
C PHE A 81 7.83 -8.06 4.07
N GLU A 82 8.04 -6.75 4.06
CA GLU A 82 9.04 -6.06 4.91
C GLU A 82 8.34 -5.31 6.05
N ILE A 83 8.84 -5.50 7.27
CA ILE A 83 8.39 -4.83 8.48
C ILE A 83 9.00 -3.42 8.58
N LEU A 84 8.15 -2.39 8.65
CA LEU A 84 8.56 -0.98 8.70
C LEU A 84 8.66 -0.44 10.13
N GLU A 85 7.94 -1.06 11.06
CA GLU A 85 7.90 -0.80 12.50
C GLU A 85 7.69 -2.13 13.22
N ASP A 86 8.24 -2.31 14.43
CA ASP A 86 8.10 -3.56 15.19
C ASP A 86 6.66 -4.05 15.18
N ALA A 87 6.47 -5.32 14.79
CA ALA A 87 5.18 -5.84 14.37
C ALA A 87 4.90 -7.23 14.93
N GLU A 88 3.62 -7.48 15.15
CA GLU A 88 3.07 -8.81 15.43
C GLU A 88 2.28 -9.28 14.22
N ILE A 89 2.49 -10.53 13.81
CA ILE A 89 1.77 -11.11 12.67
C ILE A 89 1.23 -12.51 12.98
N TYR A 90 0.18 -12.88 12.25
CA TYR A 90 -0.27 -14.25 12.09
C TYR A 90 -0.06 -14.68 10.64
N ALA A 91 0.66 -15.76 10.40
CA ALA A 91 0.95 -16.26 9.06
C ALA A 91 0.47 -17.69 8.86
N ILE A 92 -0.08 -18.01 7.68
CA ILE A 92 -0.47 -19.38 7.34
C ILE A 92 -0.29 -19.64 5.85
N ASN A 93 0.18 -20.83 5.49
CA ASN A 93 0.22 -21.25 4.10
C ASN A 93 -1.21 -21.50 3.59
N LEU A 94 -1.48 -21.11 2.34
CA LEU A 94 -2.81 -21.24 1.74
C LEU A 94 -3.33 -22.68 1.76
N ASN A 95 -2.46 -23.68 1.62
CA ASN A 95 -2.82 -25.10 1.69
C ASN A 95 -3.35 -25.55 3.07
N LYS A 96 -3.17 -24.77 4.13
CA LYS A 96 -3.65 -25.04 5.50
C LYS A 96 -4.85 -24.19 5.92
N ILE A 97 -5.34 -23.29 5.06
CA ILE A 97 -6.41 -22.34 5.43
C ILE A 97 -7.81 -22.98 5.53
N GLY A 98 -8.00 -24.18 4.98
CA GLY A 98 -9.33 -24.75 4.72
C GLY A 98 -10.28 -24.76 5.93
N GLU A 99 -9.78 -25.13 7.11
CA GLU A 99 -10.60 -25.13 8.33
C GLU A 99 -10.98 -23.72 8.79
N ILE A 100 -10.11 -22.72 8.59
CA ILE A 100 -10.39 -21.32 8.93
C ILE A 100 -11.48 -20.75 8.01
N LEU A 101 -11.48 -21.15 6.74
CA LEU A 101 -12.52 -20.73 5.78
C LEU A 101 -13.89 -21.35 6.05
N SER A 102 -14.00 -22.35 6.94
CA SER A 102 -15.31 -22.87 7.36
C SER A 102 -16.11 -21.85 8.19
N ASN A 103 -15.44 -20.87 8.78
CA ASN A 103 -16.05 -19.72 9.43
C ASN A 103 -16.39 -18.66 8.37
N ALA A 104 -17.67 -18.56 8.03
CA ALA A 104 -18.15 -17.67 6.96
C ALA A 104 -17.76 -16.20 7.16
N ASN A 105 -17.70 -15.71 8.41
CA ASN A 105 -17.31 -14.33 8.70
C ASN A 105 -15.81 -14.10 8.41
N VAL A 106 -14.97 -15.07 8.76
CA VAL A 106 -13.53 -15.00 8.49
C VAL A 106 -13.27 -15.10 6.98
N ALA A 107 -13.96 -16.03 6.30
CA ALA A 107 -13.87 -16.17 4.86
C ALA A 107 -14.27 -14.89 4.12
N ASP A 108 -15.34 -14.21 4.56
CA ASP A 108 -15.79 -12.93 3.99
C ASP A 108 -14.75 -11.82 4.17
N GLU A 109 -14.12 -11.69 5.34
CA GLU A 109 -13.07 -10.68 5.57
C GLU A 109 -11.80 -10.95 4.73
N ILE A 110 -11.37 -12.21 4.62
CA ILE A 110 -10.26 -12.60 3.74
C ILE A 110 -10.62 -12.28 2.28
N LEU A 111 -11.82 -12.65 1.83
CA LEU A 111 -12.27 -12.41 0.46
C LEU A 111 -12.32 -10.90 0.14
N LYS A 112 -12.85 -10.07 1.03
CA LYS A 112 -12.87 -8.62 0.87
C LYS A 112 -11.46 -8.04 0.75
N ALA A 113 -10.52 -8.51 1.58
CA ALA A 113 -9.13 -8.05 1.53
C ALA A 113 -8.45 -8.43 0.21
N VAL A 114 -8.61 -9.68 -0.23
CA VAL A 114 -8.05 -10.17 -1.50
C VAL A 114 -8.66 -9.42 -2.70
N LEU A 115 -9.98 -9.25 -2.73
CA LEU A 115 -10.65 -8.46 -3.77
C LEU A 115 -10.16 -7.00 -3.78
N ASN A 116 -9.92 -6.41 -2.60
CA ASN A 116 -9.36 -5.07 -2.52
C ASN A 116 -7.94 -5.01 -3.09
N ALA A 117 -7.07 -5.97 -2.75
CA ALA A 117 -5.72 -6.04 -3.31
C ALA A 117 -5.74 -6.16 -4.84
N VAL A 118 -6.64 -6.99 -5.41
CA VAL A 118 -6.81 -7.12 -6.87
C VAL A 118 -7.24 -5.80 -7.51
N ILE A 119 -8.16 -5.06 -6.88
CA ILE A 119 -8.60 -3.74 -7.39
C ILE A 119 -7.43 -2.74 -7.38
N VAL A 120 -6.67 -2.68 -6.28
CA VAL A 120 -5.50 -1.80 -6.15
C VAL A 120 -4.44 -2.15 -7.19
N GLN A 121 -4.14 -3.44 -7.39
CA GLN A 121 -3.18 -3.89 -8.42
C GLN A 121 -3.62 -3.50 -9.84
N ARG A 122 -4.92 -3.58 -10.15
CA ARG A 122 -5.44 -3.13 -11.46
C ARG A 122 -5.29 -1.62 -11.66
N GLN A 123 -5.48 -0.81 -10.61
CA GLN A 123 -5.24 0.64 -10.65
C GLN A 123 -3.76 0.93 -10.90
N ILE A 124 -2.86 0.23 -10.22
CA ILE A 124 -1.42 0.31 -10.44
C ILE A 124 -1.06 -0.02 -11.88
N ILE A 125 -1.58 -1.13 -12.42
CA ILE A 125 -1.34 -1.54 -13.80
C ILE A 125 -1.85 -0.48 -14.80
N LYS A 126 -3.05 0.07 -14.59
CA LYS A 126 -3.59 1.15 -15.44
C LYS A 126 -2.65 2.35 -15.46
N SER A 127 -2.21 2.81 -14.28
CA SER A 127 -1.28 3.94 -14.15
C SER A 127 0.05 3.67 -14.87
N ILE A 128 0.62 2.47 -14.69
CA ILE A 128 1.88 2.11 -15.35
C ILE A 128 1.73 2.04 -16.88
N LEU A 129 0.65 1.44 -17.39
CA LEU A 129 0.50 1.22 -18.83
C LEU A 129 0.13 2.48 -19.61
N PHE A 130 -0.67 3.36 -19.02
CA PHE A 130 -1.30 4.45 -19.77
C PHE A 130 -0.82 5.84 -19.37
N GLU A 131 -0.20 6.02 -18.21
CA GLU A 131 0.26 7.34 -17.75
C GLU A 131 1.76 7.52 -17.94
N ASP A 132 2.15 8.74 -18.29
CA ASP A 132 3.54 9.17 -18.32
C ASP A 132 4.07 9.43 -16.90
N ALA A 133 5.34 9.82 -16.77
CA ALA A 133 5.96 10.03 -15.46
C ALA A 133 5.23 11.07 -14.61
N LYS A 134 4.70 12.14 -15.23
CA LYS A 134 3.96 13.20 -14.52
C LYS A 134 2.57 12.71 -14.11
N GLY A 135 1.88 11.99 -14.99
CA GLY A 135 0.58 11.37 -14.73
C GLY A 135 0.62 10.36 -13.59
N ARG A 136 1.62 9.47 -13.54
CA ARG A 136 1.75 8.49 -12.44
C ARG A 136 1.97 9.16 -11.08
N ILE A 137 2.78 10.22 -11.04
CA ILE A 137 2.97 11.01 -9.82
C ILE A 137 1.66 11.71 -9.45
N ALA A 138 0.98 12.35 -10.41
CA ALA A 138 -0.29 13.01 -10.17
C ALA A 138 -1.35 12.05 -9.63
N ASN A 139 -1.52 10.87 -10.25
CA ASN A 139 -2.45 9.84 -9.80
C ASN A 139 -2.15 9.40 -8.36
N PHE A 140 -0.88 9.18 -8.02
CA PHE A 140 -0.49 8.85 -6.65
C PHE A 140 -0.84 9.95 -5.64
N LEU A 141 -0.60 11.22 -5.97
CA LEU A 141 -0.93 12.34 -5.07
C LEU A 141 -2.44 12.51 -4.92
N ILE A 142 -3.23 12.23 -5.96
CA ILE A 142 -4.69 12.22 -5.92
C ILE A 142 -5.21 11.08 -5.03
N GLU A 143 -4.66 9.87 -5.16
CA GLU A 143 -4.96 8.74 -4.28
C GLU A 143 -4.69 9.10 -2.82
N LEU A 144 -3.54 9.71 -2.54
CA LEU A 144 -3.13 10.13 -1.21
C LEU A 144 -4.04 11.23 -0.64
N ALA A 145 -4.39 12.23 -1.45
CA ALA A 145 -5.30 13.30 -1.04
C ALA A 145 -6.71 12.76 -0.71
N LYS A 146 -7.21 11.80 -1.50
CA LYS A 146 -8.50 11.14 -1.27
C LYS A 146 -8.47 10.28 0.00
N GLU A 147 -7.35 9.66 0.32
CA GLU A 147 -7.21 8.83 1.52
C GLU A 147 -7.13 9.66 2.80
N GLN A 148 -6.33 10.73 2.78
CA GLN A 148 -6.11 11.57 3.96
C GLN A 148 -7.29 12.51 4.22
N ASP A 149 -8.01 12.90 3.15
CA ASP A 149 -9.16 13.81 3.18
C ASP A 149 -8.91 15.09 4.00
N LEU A 150 -7.67 15.60 3.92
CA LEU A 150 -7.26 16.82 4.60
C LEU A 150 -7.52 18.01 3.66
N LYS A 151 -8.46 18.87 4.05
CA LYS A 151 -8.78 20.10 3.32
C LYS A 151 -8.59 21.32 4.21
N GLN A 152 -7.96 22.35 3.67
CA GLN A 152 -7.81 23.64 4.35
C GLN A 152 -7.94 24.78 3.35
N ASN A 153 -8.81 25.75 3.67
CA ASN A 153 -9.06 26.93 2.83
C ASN A 153 -9.40 26.61 1.36
N GLY A 154 -10.11 25.51 1.11
CA GLY A 154 -10.51 25.07 -0.23
C GLY A 154 -9.46 24.24 -0.98
N TYR A 155 -8.25 24.08 -0.44
CA TYR A 155 -7.19 23.28 -1.03
C TYR A 155 -7.08 21.91 -0.37
N HIS A 156 -6.57 20.94 -1.13
CA HIS A 156 -6.21 19.62 -0.60
C HIS A 156 -4.79 19.65 -0.03
N TYR A 157 -4.64 19.20 1.21
CA TYR A 157 -3.36 19.02 1.86
C TYR A 157 -2.95 17.55 1.76
N ILE A 158 -1.67 17.31 1.47
CA ILE A 158 -1.12 15.96 1.46
C ILE A 158 0.13 15.90 2.33
N PHE A 159 0.16 14.89 3.20
CA PHE A 159 1.34 14.48 3.94
C PHE A 159 1.95 13.25 3.26
N LEU A 160 3.17 13.38 2.75
CA LEU A 160 3.94 12.29 2.17
C LEU A 160 4.89 11.71 3.25
N PRO A 161 4.54 10.59 3.91
CA PRO A 161 5.30 10.06 5.06
C PRO A 161 6.67 9.46 4.69
N PHE A 162 7.13 9.65 3.45
CA PHE A 162 8.34 9.06 2.93
C PHE A 162 9.01 9.96 1.89
N SER A 163 10.22 9.59 1.50
CA SER A 163 11.04 10.35 0.55
C SER A 163 10.58 10.14 -0.91
N LEU A 164 11.01 11.03 -1.81
CA LEU A 164 10.81 10.84 -3.25
C LEU A 164 11.44 9.55 -3.81
N LYS A 165 12.43 8.97 -3.14
CA LYS A 165 12.96 7.64 -3.49
C LYS A 165 11.90 6.55 -3.25
N VAL A 166 11.21 6.61 -2.12
CA VAL A 166 10.14 5.64 -1.82
C VAL A 166 8.95 5.88 -2.76
N LEU A 167 8.61 7.15 -3.03
CA LEU A 167 7.61 7.49 -4.04
C LEU A 167 7.95 6.85 -5.40
N SER A 168 9.21 6.92 -5.84
CA SER A 168 9.61 6.34 -7.13
C SER A 168 9.37 4.82 -7.20
N SER A 169 9.55 4.11 -6.08
CA SER A 169 9.22 2.70 -5.96
C SER A 169 7.72 2.42 -5.99
N PHE A 170 6.87 3.33 -5.52
CA PHE A 170 5.43 3.21 -5.74
C PHE A 170 5.09 3.43 -7.22
N VAL A 171 5.51 4.52 -7.84
CA VAL A 171 5.04 4.87 -9.19
C VAL A 171 5.76 4.11 -10.32
N GLY A 172 6.67 3.19 -9.98
CA GLY A 172 7.42 2.40 -10.95
C GLY A 172 8.29 3.25 -11.87
N LEU A 173 8.94 4.26 -11.29
CA LEU A 173 9.84 5.16 -11.99
C LEU A 173 11.23 5.05 -11.39
N LYS A 174 12.26 5.31 -12.20
CA LYS A 174 13.59 5.59 -11.66
C LYS A 174 13.54 6.87 -10.82
N ARG A 175 14.37 6.93 -9.77
CA ARG A 175 14.44 8.06 -8.83
C ARG A 175 14.58 9.42 -9.52
N GLN A 176 15.41 9.51 -10.56
CA GLN A 176 15.61 10.76 -11.30
C GLN A 176 14.31 11.18 -12.01
N SER A 177 13.64 10.27 -12.72
CA SER A 177 12.40 10.55 -13.43
C SER A 177 11.27 10.97 -12.49
N ALA A 178 11.11 10.28 -11.36
CA ALA A 178 10.14 10.66 -10.33
C ALA A 178 10.42 12.05 -9.76
N SER A 179 11.70 12.34 -9.46
CA SER A 179 12.12 13.65 -8.97
C SER A 179 11.88 14.76 -10.00
N THR A 180 12.17 14.53 -11.28
CA THR A 180 11.91 15.51 -12.35
C THR A 180 10.41 15.79 -12.46
N ALA A 181 9.59 14.75 -12.62
CA ALA A 181 8.14 14.88 -12.74
C ALA A 181 7.50 15.58 -11.54
N PHE A 182 7.92 15.22 -10.31
CA PHE A 182 7.42 15.85 -9.08
C PHE A 182 7.79 17.34 -9.01
N ASN A 183 9.03 17.70 -9.36
CA ASN A 183 9.47 19.11 -9.36
C ASN A 183 8.84 19.93 -10.48
N GLU A 184 8.47 19.31 -11.60
CA GLU A 184 7.69 20.00 -12.62
C GLU A 184 6.30 20.39 -12.11
N LEU A 185 5.61 19.52 -11.36
CA LEU A 185 4.34 19.88 -10.72
C LEU A 185 4.47 21.06 -9.75
N ILE A 186 5.62 21.17 -9.06
CA ILE A 186 5.92 22.34 -8.21
C ILE A 186 6.16 23.58 -9.06
N LYS A 187 6.98 23.46 -10.11
CA LYS A 187 7.33 24.56 -11.01
C LYS A 187 6.11 25.11 -11.74
N ASP A 188 5.18 24.24 -12.10
CA ASP A 188 3.93 24.57 -12.78
C ASP A 188 2.85 25.13 -11.81
N ASP A 189 3.20 25.34 -10.52
CA ASP A 189 2.33 25.80 -9.41
C ASP A 189 1.07 24.95 -9.22
N ILE A 190 1.17 23.65 -9.52
CA ILE A 190 0.08 22.67 -9.37
C ILE A 190 0.08 22.11 -7.96
N ILE A 191 1.28 21.89 -7.42
CA ILE A 191 1.48 21.60 -6.00
C ILE A 191 2.49 22.58 -5.41
N ARG A 192 2.34 22.91 -4.13
CA ARG A 192 3.27 23.78 -3.40
C ARG A 192 3.82 23.06 -2.19
N LYS A 193 5.15 23.04 -2.07
CA LYS A 193 5.83 22.48 -0.90
C LYS A 193 5.69 23.41 0.30
N ILE A 194 5.21 22.88 1.42
CA ILE A 194 5.13 23.57 2.71
C ILE A 194 6.32 23.16 3.59
N THR A 195 6.52 21.85 3.74
CA THR A 195 7.65 21.25 4.45
C THR A 195 8.24 20.10 3.64
N PRO A 196 9.32 19.41 4.08
CA PRO A 196 9.86 18.26 3.37
C PRO A 196 8.84 17.14 3.08
N HIS A 197 7.82 17.01 3.92
CA HIS A 197 6.80 15.95 3.84
C HIS A 197 5.40 16.49 3.56
N GLU A 198 5.20 17.80 3.48
CA GLU A 198 3.86 18.38 3.36
C GLU A 198 3.74 19.26 2.14
N PHE A 199 2.65 19.05 1.40
CA PHE A 199 2.37 19.74 0.16
C PHE A 199 0.91 20.15 0.09
N LEU A 200 0.66 21.26 -0.58
CA LEU A 200 -0.66 21.75 -0.92
C LEU A 200 -0.92 21.48 -2.39
N ILE A 201 -2.05 20.88 -2.75
CA ILE A 201 -2.51 20.80 -4.14
C ILE A 201 -3.24 22.10 -4.44
N ILE A 202 -2.63 22.93 -5.30
CA ILE A 202 -3.11 24.27 -5.67
C ILE A 202 -4.19 24.16 -6.74
N ASP A 203 -3.96 23.31 -7.75
CA ASP A 203 -4.87 23.10 -8.87
C ASP A 203 -5.18 21.61 -9.01
N TYR A 204 -6.26 21.19 -8.33
CA TYR A 204 -6.69 19.80 -8.31
C TYR A 204 -7.20 19.32 -9.68
N GLU A 205 -7.93 20.18 -10.40
CA GLU A 205 -8.45 19.86 -11.74
C GLU A 205 -7.32 19.68 -12.74
N LYS A 206 -6.31 20.55 -12.69
CA LYS A 206 -5.11 20.39 -13.53
C LYS A 206 -4.33 19.15 -13.16
N LEU A 207 -4.21 18.83 -11.87
CA LEU A 207 -3.56 17.60 -11.41
C LEU A 207 -4.30 16.36 -11.97
N GLU A 208 -5.64 16.33 -11.90
CA GLU A 208 -6.46 15.27 -12.48
C GLU A 208 -6.31 15.19 -14.01
N SER A 209 -6.07 16.30 -14.71
CA SER A 209 -5.87 16.31 -16.16
C SER A 209 -4.62 15.57 -16.66
N TYR A 210 -3.66 15.25 -15.77
CA TYR A 210 -2.52 14.38 -16.11
C TYR A 210 -2.82 12.88 -15.94
N THR A 211 -3.97 12.55 -15.36
CA THR A 211 -4.41 11.17 -15.15
C THR A 211 -5.39 10.75 -16.24
N ASN A 212 -5.41 9.47 -16.59
CA ASN A 212 -6.33 8.90 -17.58
C ASN A 212 -7.51 8.17 -16.93
#